data_AF-A0A3S0GI94-F1
#
_entry.id   AF-A0A3S0GI94-F1
#
_cell.length_a   1.000
_cell.length_b   1.000
_cell.length_c   1.000
_cell.angle_alpha   90.00
_cell.angle_beta   90.00
_cell.angle_gamma   90.00
#
_symmetry.space_group_name_H-M   'P 1'
#
loop_
_entity.id
_entity.type
_entity.pdbx_description
1 polymer ?
#
loop_
_entity_poly.entity_id
_entity_poly.type
_entity_poly.pdbx_seq_one_letter_code
_entity_poly.pdbx_strand_id
1 'polypeptide(L)'
;MTAQTLSRVIAPETPIDWRRAFESGALDRLDLWRHFAERHALLAQHASVLQGTEIAAVAIEPSGLSATLHNGLAFTLDPQALREAPNIVLAQGGYETFERALILRLAQGAKVVFDIGANIG
;
A
#
# COMPACT_ATOMS: atom_id res chain seq x y z
N MET A 1 -44.24 11.75 17.87
CA MET A 1 -43.15 12.15 16.94
C MET A 1 -42.34 10.91 16.63
N THR A 2 -42.64 10.28 15.50
CA THR A 2 -42.01 9.04 15.03
C THR A 2 -40.66 9.36 14.41
N ALA A 3 -39.58 8.88 15.01
CA ALA A 3 -38.24 8.95 14.44
C ALA A 3 -38.18 8.00 13.25
N GLN A 4 -38.15 8.57 12.05
CA GLN A 4 -37.93 7.83 10.81
C GLN A 4 -36.43 7.52 10.75
N THR A 5 -36.05 6.30 11.14
CA THR A 5 -34.71 5.78 10.92
C THR A 5 -34.51 5.67 9.42
N LEU A 6 -33.89 6.69 8.82
CA LEU A 6 -33.39 6.65 7.46
C LEU A 6 -32.31 5.57 7.42
N SER A 7 -32.70 4.36 7.01
CA SER A 7 -31.79 3.32 6.56
C SER A 7 -31.02 3.92 5.39
N ARG A 8 -29.81 4.46 5.64
CA ARG A 8 -28.87 4.79 4.58
C ARG A 8 -28.63 3.50 3.82
N VAL A 9 -29.16 3.43 2.60
CA VAL A 9 -28.64 2.49 1.60
C VAL A 9 -27.20 2.93 1.40
N ILE A 10 -26.27 2.19 2.02
CA ILE A 10 -24.84 2.43 1.84
C ILE A 10 -24.58 2.13 0.38
N ALA A 11 -24.20 3.14 -0.40
CA ALA A 11 -23.80 2.94 -1.78
C ALA A 11 -22.67 1.90 -1.80
N PRO A 12 -22.58 1.03 -2.81
CA PRO A 12 -21.47 0.09 -2.88
C PRO A 12 -20.17 0.90 -2.96
N GLU A 13 -19.28 0.73 -1.98
CA GLU A 13 -18.06 1.54 -1.80
C GLU A 13 -16.78 0.79 -2.17
N THR A 14 -16.87 -0.55 -2.24
CA THR A 14 -15.74 -1.44 -2.49
C THR A 14 -15.89 -2.24 -3.79
N PRO A 15 -14.78 -2.76 -4.36
CA PRO A 15 -14.83 -3.63 -5.54
C PRO A 15 -15.71 -4.87 -5.38
N ILE A 16 -15.81 -5.43 -4.17
CA ILE A 16 -16.66 -6.60 -3.90
C ILE A 16 -18.15 -6.20 -3.88
N ASP A 17 -18.48 -5.03 -3.36
CA ASP A 17 -19.86 -4.53 -3.32
C ASP A 17 -20.35 -4.20 -4.74
N TRP A 18 -19.51 -3.62 -5.60
CA TRP A 18 -19.86 -3.37 -6.99
C TRP A 18 -20.14 -4.65 -7.76
N ARG A 19 -19.33 -5.71 -7.54
CA ARG A 19 -19.59 -7.02 -8.16
C ARG A 19 -20.94 -7.59 -7.71
N ARG A 20 -21.23 -7.57 -6.41
CA ARG A 20 -22.53 -8.04 -5.87
C ARG A 20 -23.71 -7.21 -6.39
N ALA A 21 -23.55 -5.89 -6.48
CA ALA A 21 -24.58 -5.01 -7.02
C ALA A 21 -24.84 -5.29 -8.50
N PHE A 22 -23.79 -5.58 -9.28
CA PHE A 22 -23.93 -5.99 -10.68
C PHE A 22 -24.60 -7.37 -10.82
N GLU A 23 -24.17 -8.35 -10.02
CA GLU A 23 -24.73 -9.71 -10.03
C GLU A 23 -26.23 -9.74 -9.66
N SER A 24 -26.65 -8.83 -8.77
CA SER A 24 -28.06 -8.66 -8.41
C SER A 24 -28.86 -7.78 -9.37
N GLY A 25 -28.22 -7.18 -10.39
CA GLY A 25 -28.84 -6.26 -11.34
C GLY A 25 -29.11 -4.85 -10.81
N ALA A 26 -28.62 -4.52 -9.61
CA ALA A 26 -28.73 -3.19 -9.00
C ALA A 26 -27.73 -2.17 -9.56
N LEU A 27 -26.68 -2.64 -10.25
CA LEU A 27 -25.67 -1.83 -10.92
C LEU A 27 -25.59 -2.27 -12.38
N ASP A 28 -25.57 -1.32 -13.31
CA ASP A 28 -25.38 -1.67 -14.72
C ASP A 28 -23.91 -1.93 -15.07
N ARG A 29 -23.67 -2.46 -16.27
CA ARG A 29 -22.33 -2.81 -16.74
C ARG A 29 -21.43 -1.58 -16.91
N LEU A 30 -21.98 -0.48 -17.42
CA LEU A 30 -21.21 0.73 -17.69
C LEU A 30 -20.75 1.35 -16.37
N ASP A 31 -21.61 1.39 -15.37
CA ASP A 31 -21.30 1.92 -14.05
C ASP A 31 -20.29 1.03 -13.31
N LEU A 32 -20.43 -0.30 -13.41
CA LEU A 32 -19.40 -1.23 -12.92
C LEU A 32 -18.03 -0.92 -13.53
N TRP A 33 -17.96 -0.74 -14.85
CA TRP A 33 -16.70 -0.43 -15.54
C TRP A 33 -16.13 0.92 -15.13
N ARG A 34 -16.97 1.94 -14.97
CA ARG A 34 -16.55 3.26 -14.48
C ARG A 34 -15.92 3.18 -13.10
N HIS A 35 -16.58 2.51 -12.15
CA HIS A 35 -16.04 2.35 -10.80
C HIS A 35 -14.68 1.64 -10.77
N PHE A 36 -14.50 0.58 -11.55
CA PHE A 36 -13.20 -0.08 -11.67
C PHE A 36 -12.15 0.81 -12.35
N ALA A 37 -12.53 1.52 -13.42
CA ALA A 37 -11.63 2.43 -14.12
C ALA A 37 -11.12 3.56 -13.20
N GLU A 38 -12.00 4.15 -12.39
CA GLU A 38 -11.65 5.18 -11.40
C GLU A 38 -10.62 4.65 -10.39
N ARG A 39 -10.82 3.43 -9.85
CA ARG A 39 -9.85 2.83 -8.92
C ARG A 39 -8.52 2.51 -9.58
N HIS A 40 -8.54 1.95 -10.79
CA HIS A 40 -7.31 1.68 -11.54
C HIS A 40 -6.54 2.97 -11.86
N ALA A 41 -7.23 4.07 -12.15
CA ALA A 41 -6.59 5.36 -12.35
C ALA A 41 -5.84 5.85 -11.09
N LEU A 42 -6.42 5.67 -9.90
CA LEU A 42 -5.74 6.00 -8.63
C LEU A 42 -4.51 5.12 -8.39
N LEU A 43 -4.58 3.83 -8.71
CA LEU A 43 -3.42 2.93 -8.63
C LEU A 43 -2.32 3.36 -9.61
N ALA A 44 -2.69 3.72 -10.84
CA ALA A 44 -1.74 4.20 -11.85
C ALA A 44 -1.02 5.49 -11.41
N GLN A 45 -1.69 6.36 -10.65
CA GLN A 45 -1.07 7.57 -10.09
C GLN A 45 0.05 7.27 -9.08
N HIS A 46 0.09 6.08 -8.46
CA HIS A 46 1.17 5.72 -7.56
C HIS A 46 2.50 5.48 -8.29
N ALA A 47 2.46 5.19 -9.59
CA ALA A 47 3.68 4.92 -10.36
C ALA A 47 4.67 6.08 -10.36
N SER A 48 4.19 7.34 -10.34
CA SER A 48 5.07 8.51 -10.24
C SER A 48 5.68 8.67 -8.84
N VAL A 49 4.96 8.25 -7.79
CA VAL A 49 5.46 8.28 -6.40
C VAL A 49 6.62 7.31 -6.21
N LEU A 50 6.63 6.19 -6.94
CA LEU A 50 7.71 5.20 -6.87
C LEU A 50 9.01 5.71 -7.52
N GLN A 51 8.94 6.71 -8.41
CA GLN A 51 10.13 7.25 -9.07
C GLN A 51 11.06 7.93 -8.06
N GLY A 52 12.33 7.52 -8.05
CA GLY A 52 13.33 8.09 -7.14
C GLY A 52 13.26 7.54 -5.71
N THR A 53 12.46 6.51 -5.47
CA THR A 53 12.38 5.81 -4.18
C THR A 53 13.23 4.53 -4.17
N GLU A 54 13.44 3.93 -3.01
CA GLU A 54 14.07 2.60 -2.90
C GLU A 54 13.14 1.45 -3.38
N ILE A 55 11.87 1.72 -3.67
CA ILE A 55 10.86 0.72 -4.05
C ILE A 55 10.86 0.50 -5.55
N ALA A 56 11.09 -0.74 -5.94
CA ALA A 56 11.01 -1.21 -7.32
C ALA A 56 9.58 -1.53 -7.76
N ALA A 57 8.76 -2.08 -6.86
CA ALA A 57 7.39 -2.49 -7.19
C ALA A 57 6.48 -2.51 -5.96
N VAL A 58 5.19 -2.26 -6.20
CA VAL A 58 4.10 -2.57 -5.27
C VAL A 58 3.16 -3.54 -6.00
N ALA A 59 2.80 -4.63 -5.34
CA ALA A 59 1.93 -5.67 -5.89
C ALA A 59 0.65 -5.80 -5.07
N ILE A 60 -0.46 -6.04 -5.78
CA ILE A 60 -1.75 -6.44 -5.20
C ILE A 60 -1.88 -7.95 -5.39
N GLU A 61 -1.94 -8.68 -4.30
CA GLU A 61 -1.99 -10.14 -4.26
C GLU A 61 -3.25 -10.61 -3.50
N PRO A 62 -3.69 -11.87 -3.68
CA PRO A 62 -4.83 -12.41 -2.93
C PRO A 62 -4.64 -12.35 -1.41
N SER A 63 -3.40 -12.39 -0.92
CA SER A 63 -3.02 -12.31 0.50
C SER A 63 -2.90 -10.88 1.02
N GLY A 64 -2.95 -9.86 0.17
CA GLY A 64 -2.79 -8.47 0.57
C GLY A 64 -1.89 -7.68 -0.38
N LEU A 65 -1.21 -6.67 0.16
CA LEU A 65 -0.24 -5.87 -0.58
C LEU A 65 1.17 -6.27 -0.20
N SER A 66 2.07 -6.18 -1.16
CA SER A 66 3.50 -6.34 -0.94
C SER A 66 4.27 -5.25 -1.70
N ALA A 67 5.45 -4.92 -1.21
CA ALA A 67 6.37 -4.02 -1.88
C ALA A 67 7.77 -4.61 -1.90
N THR A 68 8.46 -4.38 -3.01
CA THR A 68 9.79 -4.91 -3.29
C THR A 68 10.75 -3.76 -3.52
N LEU A 69 11.88 -3.77 -2.84
CA LEU A 69 12.96 -2.81 -3.02
C LEU A 69 13.83 -3.16 -4.23
N HIS A 70 14.61 -2.18 -4.73
CA HIS A 70 15.56 -2.40 -5.81
C HIS A 70 16.66 -3.42 -5.50
N ASN A 71 16.92 -3.70 -4.23
CA ASN A 71 17.87 -4.74 -3.80
C ASN A 71 17.24 -6.15 -3.69
N GLY A 72 15.96 -6.29 -4.01
CA GLY A 72 15.23 -7.57 -3.98
C GLY A 72 14.58 -7.92 -2.64
N LEU A 73 14.75 -7.12 -1.59
CA LEU A 73 13.99 -7.30 -0.35
C LEU A 73 12.51 -7.04 -0.60
N ALA A 74 11.65 -7.93 -0.09
CA ALA A 74 10.21 -7.82 -0.20
C ALA A 74 9.56 -7.86 1.18
N PHE A 75 8.55 -7.03 1.37
CA PHE A 75 7.81 -6.94 2.63
C PHE A 75 6.31 -6.85 2.38
N THR A 76 5.54 -7.38 3.34
CA THR A 76 4.09 -7.17 3.39
C THR A 76 3.82 -5.70 3.67
N LEU A 77 2.83 -5.15 2.98
CA LEU A 77 2.41 -3.77 3.14
C LEU A 77 1.01 -3.73 3.77
N ASP A 78 0.93 -3.33 5.03
CA ASP A 78 -0.35 -3.01 5.67
C ASP A 78 -0.64 -1.51 5.53
N PRO A 79 -1.66 -1.09 4.75
CA PRO A 79 -2.02 0.32 4.61
C PRO A 79 -2.37 1.03 5.93
N GLN A 80 -2.72 0.28 6.98
CA GLN A 80 -3.06 0.84 8.29
C GLN A 80 -1.84 1.02 9.19
N ALA A 81 -0.72 0.38 8.88
CA ALA A 81 0.51 0.42 9.66
C ALA A 81 1.39 1.63 9.28
N LEU A 82 0.84 2.84 9.44
CA LEU A 82 1.40 4.09 8.91
C LEU A 82 2.84 4.42 9.36
N ARG A 83 3.30 3.82 10.46
CA ARG A 83 4.63 4.06 11.06
C ARG A 83 5.62 2.93 10.82
N GLU A 84 5.22 1.89 10.10
CA GLU A 84 6.15 0.80 9.75
C GLU A 84 7.02 1.21 8.57
N ALA A 85 8.26 0.71 8.57
CA ALA A 85 9.28 1.03 7.59
C ALA A 85 8.78 0.92 6.13
N PRO A 86 8.03 -0.13 5.72
CA PRO A 86 7.39 -0.21 4.40
C PRO A 86 6.61 1.03 3.95
N ASN A 87 5.74 1.54 4.84
CA ASN A 87 4.90 2.69 4.54
C ASN A 87 5.70 3.99 4.58
N ILE A 88 6.72 4.07 5.42
CA ILE A 88 7.63 5.21 5.46
C ILE A 88 8.45 5.31 4.16
N VAL A 89 9.01 4.19 3.68
CA VAL A 89 9.74 4.16 2.39
C VAL A 89 8.81 4.60 1.25
N LEU A 90 7.57 4.10 1.19
CA LEU A 90 6.58 4.52 0.19
C LEU A 90 6.27 6.02 0.26
N ALA A 91 6.07 6.55 1.46
CA ALA A 91 5.64 7.93 1.64
C ALA A 91 6.77 8.94 1.49
N GLN A 92 8.01 8.57 1.83
CA GLN A 92 9.16 9.48 1.94
C GLN A 92 10.26 9.19 0.93
N GLY A 93 10.18 8.08 0.20
CA GLY A 93 11.14 7.66 -0.81
C GLY A 93 12.39 6.94 -0.28
N GLY A 94 12.53 6.82 1.03
CA GLY A 94 13.61 6.08 1.68
C GLY A 94 13.36 5.99 3.18
N TYR A 95 14.07 5.07 3.83
CA TYR A 95 13.98 4.90 5.29
C TYR A 95 15.31 5.26 5.93
N GLU A 96 15.29 6.26 6.82
CA GLU A 96 16.43 6.64 7.68
C GLU A 96 17.76 6.71 6.90
N THR A 97 17.73 7.34 5.72
CA THR A 97 18.84 7.27 4.75
C THR A 97 20.15 7.85 5.30
N PHE A 98 20.05 8.86 6.17
CA PHE A 98 21.20 9.46 6.86
C PHE A 98 21.78 8.53 7.92
N GLU A 99 20.93 8.00 8.81
CA GLU A 99 21.30 7.10 9.90
C GLU A 99 21.91 5.81 9.34
N ARG A 100 21.29 5.24 8.30
CA ARG A 100 21.80 4.07 7.58
C ARG A 100 23.19 4.35 7.00
N ALA A 101 23.40 5.49 6.35
CA ALA A 101 24.71 5.85 5.81
C ALA A 101 25.78 5.98 6.91
N LEU A 102 25.42 6.56 8.06
CA LEU A 102 26.30 6.68 9.22
C LEU A 102 26.65 5.30 9.79
N ILE A 103 25.66 4.43 10.02
CA ILE A 103 25.86 3.08 10.56
C ILE A 103 26.74 2.25 9.63
N LEU A 104 26.48 2.26 8.31
CA LEU A 104 27.29 1.53 7.33
C LEU A 104 28.74 2.00 7.33
N ARG A 105 28.97 3.30 7.52
CA ARG A 105 30.33 3.86 7.62
C ARG A 105 31.02 3.47 8.92
N LEU A 106 30.31 3.41 10.04
CA LEU A 106 30.84 2.92 11.32
C LEU A 106 31.11 1.41 11.30
N ALA A 107 30.32 0.64 10.57
CA ALA A 107 30.47 -0.81 10.42
C ALA A 107 31.60 -1.20 9.45
N GLN A 108 32.22 -0.26 8.72
CA GLN A 108 33.33 -0.58 7.81
C GLN A 108 34.49 -1.24 8.57
N GLY A 109 34.81 -2.48 8.17
CA GLY A 109 35.87 -3.28 8.80
C GLY A 109 35.43 -4.03 10.07
N ALA A 110 34.18 -3.89 10.49
CA ALA A 110 33.63 -4.73 11.55
C ALA A 110 33.58 -6.19 11.07
N LYS A 111 34.08 -7.10 11.90
CA LYS A 111 34.00 -8.56 11.65
C LYS A 111 32.67 -9.15 12.11
N VAL A 112 32.00 -8.48 13.04
CA VAL A 112 30.73 -8.89 13.62
C VAL A 112 29.88 -7.64 13.80
N VAL A 113 28.65 -7.69 13.31
CA VAL A 113 27.61 -6.68 13.55
C VAL A 113 26.49 -7.37 14.31
N PHE A 114 26.03 -6.76 15.38
CA PHE A 114 24.90 -7.23 16.16
C PHE A 114 23.84 -6.14 16.20
N ASP A 115 22.73 -6.37 15.51
CA ASP A 115 21.61 -5.43 15.45
C ASP A 115 20.48 -5.92 16.35
N ILE A 116 20.23 -5.18 17.43
CA ILE A 116 19.20 -5.47 18.43
C ILE A 116 17.81 -5.02 17.93
N GLY A 117 17.77 -4.11 16.95
CA GLY A 117 16.56 -3.46 16.45
C GLY A 117 16.30 -3.69 14.97
N ALA A 118 16.91 -4.72 14.36
CA ALA A 118 16.70 -5.11 12.97
C ALA A 118 15.22 -5.44 12.75
N ASN A 119 14.43 -4.43 12.38
CA ASN A 119 13.00 -4.54 12.20
C ASN A 119 12.71 -5.37 10.94
N ILE A 120 12.96 -4.78 9.77
CA ILE A 120 12.79 -5.42 8.46
C ILE A 120 14.12 -5.82 7.81
N GLY A 121 15.20 -5.85 8.60
CA GLY A 121 16.59 -5.96 8.15
C GLY A 121 17.24 -4.60 7.95
#